data_AF-A0A8X7Y182-F1
#
_entry.id   AF-A0A8X7Y182-F1
#
_cell.length_a   1.000
_cell.length_b   1.000
_cell.length_c   1.000
_cell.angle_alpha   90.00
_cell.angle_beta   90.00
_cell.angle_gamma   90.00
#
_symmetry.space_group_name_H-M   'P 1'
#
loop_
_entity.id
_entity.type
_entity.pdbx_description
1 polymer ?
#
loop_
_entity_poly.entity_id
_entity_poly.type
_entity_poly.pdbx_seq_one_letter_code
_entity_poly.pdbx_strand_id
1 'polypeptide(L)'
;MLQIWSEFLFFFRSEGTKIGSALNGASVSALLGLAASSLGIISFESPAYSILLEFLFPLTIPLLLFRADLRRVFTSTGIFLLAFLTGTGPLWPSILISVLVQVAIHLVVILGLGKLFRFDQKPLLIASNANTGGPTTASGMANAKGWSSLVAHAIIAYIFGFFLFSLFWE
;
A
#
# COMPACT_ATOMS: atom_id res chain seq x y z
N MET A 1 25.62 -9.35 6.96
CA MET A 1 25.72 -9.85 5.57
C MET A 1 25.13 -11.26 5.43
N LEU A 2 25.47 -12.24 6.28
CA LEU A 2 24.89 -13.59 6.26
C LEU A 2 23.37 -13.65 6.51
N GLN A 3 22.83 -12.71 7.29
CA GLN A 3 21.40 -12.64 7.62
C GLN A 3 20.49 -12.32 6.42
N ILE A 4 20.99 -11.53 5.46
CA ILE A 4 20.24 -11.19 4.24
C ILE A 4 20.14 -12.42 3.33
N TRP A 5 21.18 -13.26 3.32
CA TRP A 5 21.21 -14.48 2.50
C TRP A 5 20.31 -15.59 3.04
N SER A 6 20.14 -15.70 4.36
CA SER A 6 19.20 -16.67 4.96
C SER A 6 17.73 -16.31 4.67
N GLU A 7 17.40 -15.02 4.67
CA GLU A 7 16.05 -14.52 4.32
C GLU A 7 15.72 -14.79 2.84
N PHE A 8 16.69 -14.54 1.95
CA PHE A 8 16.57 -14.82 0.51
C PHE A 8 16.39 -16.31 0.21
N LEU A 9 17.08 -17.18 0.95
CA LEU A 9 16.94 -18.64 0.82
C LEU A 9 15.65 -19.18 1.42
N PHE A 10 15.16 -18.58 2.51
CA PHE A 10 13.84 -18.91 3.08
C PHE A 10 12.70 -18.51 2.12
N PHE A 11 12.83 -17.36 1.44
CA PHE A 11 11.89 -16.89 0.42
C PHE A 11 11.72 -17.88 -0.75
N PHE A 12 12.83 -18.32 -1.37
CA PHE A 12 12.79 -19.34 -2.44
C PHE A 12 12.24 -20.69 -1.97
N ARG A 13 12.47 -21.06 -0.71
CA ARG A 13 11.91 -22.30 -0.12
C ARG A 13 10.42 -22.18 0.20
N SER A 14 9.95 -20.96 0.40
CA SER A 14 8.59 -20.61 0.80
C SER A 14 7.62 -20.61 -0.38
N GLU A 15 8.05 -20.22 -1.59
CA GLU A 15 7.24 -20.19 -2.84
C GLU A 15 6.48 -21.49 -3.17
N GLY A 16 6.88 -22.63 -2.58
CA GLY A 16 6.17 -23.91 -2.73
C GLY A 16 4.98 -24.13 -1.78
N THR A 17 4.66 -23.18 -0.91
CA THR A 17 3.58 -23.28 0.10
C THR A 17 2.56 -22.18 -0.10
N LYS A 18 1.29 -22.40 0.28
CA LYS A 18 0.23 -21.38 0.19
C LYS A 18 0.60 -20.04 0.84
N ILE A 19 1.35 -20.11 1.94
CA ILE A 19 1.82 -18.93 2.67
C ILE A 19 2.92 -18.21 1.87
N GLY A 20 3.73 -18.93 1.10
CA GLY A 20 4.82 -18.34 0.33
C GLY A 20 4.48 -17.85 -1.06
N SER A 21 3.44 -18.39 -1.70
CA SER A 21 2.86 -17.79 -2.91
C SER A 21 2.05 -16.53 -2.60
N ALA A 22 1.39 -16.48 -1.44
CA ALA A 22 0.69 -15.29 -0.93
C ALA A 22 1.67 -14.17 -0.49
N LEU A 23 2.91 -14.52 -0.16
CA LEU A 23 3.97 -13.63 0.28
C LEU A 23 4.90 -13.25 -0.87
N ASN A 24 4.52 -12.25 -1.67
CA ASN A 24 5.52 -11.56 -2.50
C ASN A 24 6.62 -11.00 -1.58
N GLY A 25 7.89 -11.28 -1.89
CA GLY A 25 9.06 -10.89 -1.07
C GLY A 25 9.14 -9.39 -0.79
N ALA A 26 8.53 -8.56 -1.65
CA ALA A 26 8.38 -7.13 -1.42
C ALA A 26 7.53 -6.80 -0.18
N SER A 27 6.44 -7.55 0.05
CA SER A 27 5.53 -7.34 1.17
C SER A 27 6.16 -7.81 2.49
N VAL A 28 6.84 -8.97 2.48
CA VAL A 28 7.56 -9.52 3.64
C VAL A 28 8.68 -8.57 4.06
N SER A 29 9.50 -8.14 3.11
CA SER A 29 10.61 -7.22 3.39
C SER A 29 10.12 -5.85 3.87
N ALA A 30 9.01 -5.34 3.34
CA ALA A 30 8.40 -4.11 3.83
C ALA A 30 7.88 -4.28 5.26
N LEU A 31 7.15 -5.36 5.59
CA LEU A 31 6.67 -5.62 6.96
C LEU A 31 7.82 -5.79 7.95
N LEU A 32 8.83 -6.59 7.61
CA LEU A 32 10.01 -6.80 8.45
C LEU A 32 10.80 -5.51 8.64
N GLY A 33 10.98 -4.72 7.57
CA GLY A 33 11.65 -3.42 7.64
C GLY A 33 10.92 -2.45 8.55
N LEU A 34 9.59 -2.32 8.42
CA LEU A 34 8.77 -1.48 9.28
C LEU A 34 8.72 -1.99 10.74
N ALA A 35 8.68 -3.30 10.96
CA ALA A 35 8.71 -3.89 12.30
C ALA A 35 10.06 -3.65 12.99
N ALA A 36 11.17 -3.85 12.27
CA ALA A 36 12.52 -3.56 12.77
C ALA A 36 12.70 -2.07 13.08
N SER A 37 12.11 -1.19 12.27
CA SER A 37 12.05 0.25 12.54
C SER A 37 11.23 0.59 13.78
N SER A 38 10.08 -0.06 13.96
CA SER A 38 9.18 0.17 15.09
C SER A 38 9.76 -0.34 16.42
N LEU A 39 10.59 -1.39 16.38
CA LEU A 39 11.33 -1.95 17.52
C LEU A 39 12.61 -1.16 17.85
N GLY A 40 12.91 -0.10 17.11
CA GLY A 40 14.12 0.71 17.31
C GLY A 40 15.42 0.04 16.88
N ILE A 41 15.34 -1.10 16.17
CA ILE A 41 16.52 -1.80 15.63
C ILE A 41 17.12 -0.98 14.47
N ILE A 42 16.28 -0.29 13.70
CA ILE A 42 16.67 0.63 12.63
C ILE A 42 16.38 2.06 13.09
N SER A 43 17.42 2.90 13.19
CA SER A 43 17.28 4.29 13.62
C SER A 43 16.74 5.17 12.47
N PHE A 44 15.63 5.86 12.71
CA PHE A 44 15.02 6.81 11.76
C PHE A 44 15.76 8.16 11.67
N GLU A 45 16.73 8.41 12.56
CA GLU A 45 17.49 9.67 12.60
C GLU A 45 18.72 9.68 11.68
N SER A 46 18.91 8.68 10.83
CA SER A 46 20.02 8.69 9.89
C SER A 46 19.81 9.75 8.79
N PRO A 47 20.79 10.62 8.51
CA PRO A 47 20.74 11.58 7.40
C PRO A 47 20.43 10.95 6.04
N ALA A 48 20.71 9.65 5.87
CA ALA A 48 20.39 8.90 4.66
C ALA A 48 18.87 8.81 4.39
N TYR A 49 18.04 8.71 5.44
CA TYR A 49 16.59 8.67 5.29
C TYR A 49 16.02 10.00 4.80
N SER A 50 16.52 11.11 5.34
CA SER A 50 16.12 12.45 4.91
C SER A 50 16.43 12.67 3.43
N ILE A 51 17.63 12.28 2.98
CA ILE A 51 18.02 12.38 1.56
C ILE A 51 17.15 11.47 0.68
N LEU A 52 16.82 10.26 1.15
CA LEU A 52 15.95 9.34 0.42
C LEU A 52 14.56 9.90 0.20
N LEU A 53 13.92 10.41 1.25
CA LEU A 53 12.54 10.91 1.20
C LEU A 53 12.44 12.27 0.50
N GLU A 54 13.43 13.15 0.67
CA GLU A 54 13.41 14.52 0.12
C GLU A 54 13.88 14.58 -1.33
N PHE A 55 14.89 13.79 -1.71
CA PHE A 55 15.48 13.85 -3.04
C PHE A 55 15.21 12.60 -3.88
N LEU A 56 15.44 11.40 -3.34
CA LEU A 56 15.40 10.18 -4.17
C LEU A 56 13.98 9.73 -4.50
N PHE A 57 13.03 9.79 -3.56
CA PHE A 57 11.65 9.34 -3.79
C PHE A 57 10.94 10.19 -4.87
N PRO A 58 10.98 11.53 -4.82
CA PRO A 58 10.41 12.37 -5.88
C PRO A 58 11.10 12.18 -7.24
N LEU A 59 12.41 11.90 -7.26
CA LEU A 59 13.17 11.65 -8.49
C LEU A 59 12.99 10.24 -9.05
N THR A 60 12.54 9.28 -8.24
CA THR A 60 12.37 7.88 -8.67
C THR A 60 11.38 7.77 -9.82
N ILE A 61 10.23 8.48 -9.75
CA ILE A 61 9.22 8.45 -10.83
C ILE A 61 9.79 9.04 -12.13
N PRO A 62 10.38 10.25 -12.16
CA PRO A 62 11.06 10.79 -13.33
C PRO A 62 12.17 9.89 -13.89
N LEU A 63 13.03 9.33 -13.03
CA LEU A 63 14.15 8.50 -13.46
C LEU A 63 13.69 7.15 -14.03
N LEU A 64 12.65 6.54 -13.44
CA LEU A 64 12.00 5.35 -13.98
C LEU A 64 11.31 5.65 -15.31
N LEU A 65 10.62 6.79 -15.42
CA LEU A 65 9.98 7.23 -16.66
C LEU A 65 10.99 7.60 -17.76
N PHE A 66 12.16 8.12 -17.41
CA PHE A 66 13.23 8.42 -18.37
C PHE A 66 13.89 7.16 -18.92
N ARG A 67 14.03 6.12 -18.08
CA ARG A 67 14.48 4.79 -18.54
C ARG A 67 13.42 4.04 -19.33
N ALA A 68 12.15 4.25 -19.02
CA ALA A 68 11.05 3.65 -19.74
C ALA A 68 10.90 4.30 -21.12
N ASP A 69 10.69 3.48 -22.15
CA ASP A 69 10.28 3.99 -23.46
C ASP A 69 8.85 4.53 -23.35
N LEU A 70 8.73 5.85 -23.14
CA LEU A 70 7.45 6.52 -22.95
C LEU A 70 6.50 6.29 -24.14
N ARG A 71 7.01 6.22 -25.37
CA ARG A 71 6.14 5.97 -26.55
C ARG A 71 5.52 4.58 -26.47
N ARG A 72 6.31 3.59 -26.07
CA ARG A 72 5.83 2.22 -25.87
C ARG A 72 4.88 2.13 -24.69
N VAL A 73 5.14 2.82 -23.58
CA VAL A 73 4.24 2.86 -22.42
C VAL A 73 2.91 3.49 -22.79
N PHE A 74 2.89 4.67 -23.41
CA PHE A 74 1.64 5.34 -23.80
C PHE A 74 0.85 4.53 -24.81
N THR A 75 1.50 3.91 -25.79
CA THR A 75 0.80 3.09 -26.79
C THR A 75 0.28 1.79 -26.19
N SER A 76 1.10 1.08 -25.41
CA SER A 76 0.74 -0.19 -24.78
C SER A 76 -0.35 0.02 -23.71
N THR A 77 -0.09 0.89 -22.73
CA THR A 77 -1.05 1.23 -21.66
C THR A 77 -2.30 1.90 -22.21
N GLY A 78 -2.18 2.74 -23.24
CA GLY A 78 -3.32 3.39 -23.89
C GLY A 78 -4.27 2.39 -24.52
N ILE A 79 -3.76 1.35 -25.19
CA ILE A 79 -4.60 0.28 -25.75
C ILE A 79 -5.32 -0.50 -24.64
N PHE A 80 -4.63 -0.82 -23.53
CA PHE A 80 -5.26 -1.45 -22.36
C PHE A 80 -6.33 -0.56 -21.72
N LEU A 81 -6.05 0.75 -21.58
CA LEU A 81 -7.00 1.72 -21.04
C LEU A 81 -8.24 1.81 -21.93
N LEU A 82 -8.06 1.90 -23.25
CA LEU A 82 -9.18 1.96 -24.19
C LEU A 82 -10.00 0.66 -24.15
N ALA A 83 -9.36 -0.51 -24.12
CA ALA A 83 -10.06 -1.80 -23.99
C ALA A 83 -10.84 -1.90 -22.66
N PHE A 84 -10.27 -1.39 -21.57
CA PHE A 84 -10.95 -1.31 -20.27
C PHE A 84 -12.15 -0.37 -20.33
N LEU A 85 -12.00 0.84 -20.88
CA LEU A 85 -13.08 1.83 -20.96
C LEU A 85 -14.20 1.41 -21.91
N THR A 86 -13.89 0.73 -23.02
CA THR A 86 -14.92 0.20 -23.93
C THR A 86 -15.64 -0.99 -23.33
N GLY A 87 -14.94 -1.89 -22.62
CA GLY A 87 -15.55 -3.03 -21.95
C GLY A 87 -16.38 -2.64 -20.70
N THR A 88 -15.90 -1.68 -19.91
CA THR A 88 -16.58 -1.23 -18.69
C THR A 88 -17.52 -0.06 -18.89
N GLY A 89 -17.46 0.65 -20.03
CA GLY A 89 -18.28 1.82 -20.33
C GLY A 89 -19.78 1.64 -20.08
N PRO A 90 -20.41 0.53 -20.54
CA PRO A 90 -21.82 0.26 -20.27
C PRO A 90 -22.11 -0.07 -18.80
N LEU A 91 -21.12 -0.57 -18.07
CA LEU A 91 -21.21 -0.98 -16.67
C LEU A 91 -20.79 0.16 -15.72
N TRP A 92 -20.39 1.31 -16.23
CA TRP A 92 -19.87 2.41 -15.42
C TRP A 92 -20.85 2.85 -14.32
N PRO A 93 -22.16 3.04 -14.58
CA PRO A 93 -23.09 3.43 -13.53
C PRO A 93 -23.21 2.37 -12.43
N SER A 94 -23.29 1.09 -12.78
CA SER A 94 -23.42 -0.01 -11.81
C SER A 94 -22.13 -0.23 -11.01
N ILE A 95 -20.97 -0.08 -11.63
CA ILE A 95 -19.66 -0.13 -10.93
C ILE A 95 -19.57 1.02 -9.93
N LEU A 96 -19.90 2.25 -10.32
CA LEU A 96 -19.85 3.39 -9.40
C LEU A 96 -20.80 3.23 -8.21
N ILE A 97 -22.03 2.78 -8.45
CA ILE A 97 -22.99 2.51 -7.38
C ILE A 97 -22.45 1.42 -6.44
N SER A 98 -21.89 0.33 -6.99
CA SER A 98 -21.33 -0.76 -6.18
C SER A 98 -20.16 -0.30 -5.32
N VAL A 99 -19.26 0.52 -5.88
CA VAL A 99 -18.13 1.11 -5.15
C VAL A 99 -18.63 2.05 -4.06
N LEU A 100 -19.60 2.92 -4.35
CA LEU A 100 -20.17 3.83 -3.35
C LEU A 100 -20.85 3.07 -2.21
N VAL A 101 -21.61 2.02 -2.51
CA VAL A 101 -22.25 1.16 -1.50
C VAL A 101 -21.19 0.47 -0.64
N GLN A 102 -20.16 -0.12 -1.25
CA GLN A 102 -19.08 -0.78 -0.51
C GLN A 102 -18.36 0.20 0.42
N VAL A 103 -17.99 1.39 -0.07
CA VAL A 103 -17.31 2.42 0.73
C VAL A 103 -18.23 2.95 1.84
N ALA A 104 -19.51 3.17 1.54
CA ALA A 104 -20.48 3.62 2.54
C ALA A 104 -20.64 2.60 3.67
N ILE A 105 -20.84 1.31 3.34
CA ILE A 105 -20.94 0.24 4.33
C ILE A 105 -19.64 0.14 5.14
N HIS A 106 -18.48 0.16 4.49
CA HIS A 106 -17.18 0.11 5.14
C HIS A 106 -17.00 1.26 6.15
N LEU A 107 -17.33 2.49 5.75
CA LEU A 107 -17.25 3.67 6.62
C LEU A 107 -18.25 3.61 7.77
N VAL A 108 -19.49 3.18 7.53
CA VAL A 108 -20.51 3.03 8.56
C VAL A 108 -20.08 2.01 9.61
N VAL A 109 -19.57 0.86 9.17
CA VAL A 109 -19.09 -0.19 10.08
C VAL A 109 -17.88 0.30 10.88
N ILE A 110 -16.87 0.87 10.22
CA ILE A 110 -15.65 1.32 10.90
C ILE A 110 -15.94 2.46 11.87
N LEU A 111 -16.66 3.51 11.45
CA LEU A 111 -16.99 4.63 12.34
C LEU A 111 -17.97 4.21 13.44
N GLY A 112 -18.91 3.31 13.15
CA GLY A 112 -19.86 2.76 14.12
C GLY A 112 -19.16 1.95 15.22
N LEU A 113 -18.31 0.99 14.84
CA LEU A 113 -17.48 0.24 15.77
C LEU A 113 -16.49 1.14 16.50
N GLY A 114 -15.85 2.08 15.79
CA GLY A 114 -14.94 3.05 16.38
C GLY A 114 -15.60 3.87 17.49
N LYS A 115 -16.84 4.32 17.27
CA LYS A 115 -17.62 5.05 18.28
C LYS A 115 -18.04 4.14 19.45
N LEU A 116 -18.37 2.88 19.18
CA LEU A 116 -18.73 1.91 20.21
C LEU A 116 -17.55 1.62 21.15
N PHE A 117 -16.34 1.46 20.60
CA PHE A 117 -15.12 1.18 21.35
C PHE A 117 -14.36 2.46 21.80
N ARG A 118 -14.92 3.65 21.56
CA ARG A 118 -14.33 4.97 21.90
C ARG A 118 -12.93 5.20 21.31
N PHE A 119 -12.67 4.67 20.11
CA PHE A 119 -11.43 4.92 19.38
C PHE A 119 -11.37 6.34 18.80
N ASP A 120 -10.16 6.90 18.73
CA ASP A 120 -9.92 8.17 18.07
C ASP A 120 -10.24 8.10 16.58
N GLN A 121 -10.89 9.14 16.05
CA GLN A 121 -11.33 9.17 14.66
C GLN A 121 -10.17 9.37 13.66
N LYS A 122 -9.07 10.02 14.06
CA LYS A 122 -7.95 10.32 13.14
C LYS A 122 -7.24 9.03 12.67
N PRO A 123 -6.79 8.13 13.57
CA PRO A 123 -6.21 6.85 13.14
C PRO A 123 -7.21 5.98 12.38
N LEU A 124 -8.48 6.02 12.77
CA LEU A 124 -9.55 5.24 12.14
C LEU A 124 -9.77 5.63 10.67
N LEU A 125 -9.82 6.93 10.39
CA LEU A 125 -9.97 7.46 9.03
C LEU A 125 -8.73 7.19 8.18
N ILE A 126 -7.54 7.31 8.76
CA ILE A 126 -6.29 6.99 8.06
C ILE A 126 -6.22 5.50 7.75
N ALA A 127 -6.58 4.62 8.68
CA ALA A 127 -6.60 3.17 8.46
C ALA A 127 -7.64 2.76 7.39
N SER A 128 -8.83 3.37 7.41
CA SER A 128 -9.85 3.13 6.38
C SER A 128 -9.40 3.61 5.00
N ASN A 129 -8.82 4.81 4.90
CA ASN A 129 -8.28 5.33 3.65
C ASN A 129 -7.09 4.48 3.16
N ALA A 130 -6.26 3.97 4.07
CA ALA A 130 -5.17 3.07 3.72
C ALA A 130 -5.72 1.78 3.10
N ASN A 131 -6.74 1.16 3.69
CA ASN A 131 -7.37 -0.06 3.17
C ASN A 131 -8.05 0.14 1.79
N THR A 132 -8.80 1.23 1.60
CA THR A 132 -9.56 1.45 0.36
C THR A 132 -8.72 2.11 -0.74
N GLY A 133 -7.94 3.14 -0.40
CA GLY A 133 -7.20 3.98 -1.34
C GLY A 133 -5.70 3.71 -1.40
N GLY A 134 -5.18 2.83 -0.55
CA GLY A 134 -3.77 2.48 -0.47
C GLY A 134 -2.94 3.39 0.44
N PRO A 135 -1.67 3.00 0.70
CA PRO A 135 -0.83 3.63 1.71
C PRO A 135 -0.38 5.03 1.26
N THR A 136 -0.23 5.28 -0.04
CA THR A 136 0.17 6.58 -0.60
C THR A 136 -0.94 7.62 -0.48
N THR A 137 -2.18 7.26 -0.80
CA THR A 137 -3.36 8.14 -0.65
C THR A 137 -3.61 8.49 0.82
N ALA A 138 -3.46 7.52 1.73
CA ALA A 138 -3.57 7.74 3.16
C ALA A 138 -2.44 8.61 3.71
N SER A 139 -1.19 8.40 3.26
CA SER A 139 -0.04 9.23 3.63
C SER A 139 -0.19 10.67 3.14
N GLY A 140 -0.69 10.87 1.93
CA GLY A 140 -1.01 12.18 1.38
C GLY A 140 -2.07 12.92 2.21
N MET A 141 -3.15 12.22 2.59
CA MET A 141 -4.17 12.76 3.48
C MET A 141 -3.62 13.12 4.86
N ALA A 142 -2.78 12.25 5.44
CA ALA A 142 -2.14 12.49 6.73
C ALA A 142 -1.30 13.77 6.70
N ASN A 143 -0.47 13.97 5.67
CA ASN A 143 0.33 15.19 5.52
C ASN A 143 -0.53 16.43 5.29
N ALA A 144 -1.55 16.35 4.43
CA ALA A 144 -2.45 17.47 4.15
C ALA A 144 -3.23 17.94 5.40
N LYS A 145 -3.53 17.02 6.32
CA LYS A 145 -4.24 17.32 7.59
C LYS A 145 -3.31 17.59 8.78
N GLY A 146 -1.99 17.60 8.57
CA GLY A 146 -1.01 17.77 9.65
C GLY A 146 -0.94 16.57 10.62
N TRP A 147 -1.34 15.38 10.18
CA TRP A 147 -1.30 14.12 10.93
C TRP A 147 -0.12 13.25 10.48
N SER A 148 1.04 13.86 10.23
CA SER A 148 2.23 13.17 9.70
C SER A 148 2.69 11.98 10.55
N SER A 149 2.42 11.99 11.86
CA SER A 149 2.66 10.85 12.76
C SER A 149 1.86 9.58 12.40
N LEU A 150 0.76 9.71 11.65
CA LEU A 150 -0.08 8.59 11.23
C LEU A 150 0.34 7.99 9.87
N VAL A 151 1.34 8.57 9.19
CA VAL A 151 1.84 8.05 7.90
C VAL A 151 2.37 6.62 8.05
N ALA A 152 3.23 6.38 9.06
CA ALA A 152 3.75 5.05 9.34
C ALA A 152 2.62 4.05 9.66
N HIS A 153 1.64 4.47 10.46
CA HIS A 153 0.47 3.68 10.80
C HIS A 153 -0.37 3.29 9.58
N ALA A 154 -0.53 4.21 8.61
CA ALA A 154 -1.25 3.95 7.36
C ALA A 154 -0.57 2.85 6.53
N ILE A 155 0.76 2.91 6.41
CA ILE A 155 1.55 1.95 5.66
C ILE A 155 1.46 0.56 6.31
N ILE A 156 1.61 0.48 7.63
CA ILE A 156 1.50 -0.80 8.37
C ILE A 156 0.10 -1.40 8.21
N ALA A 157 -0.94 -0.60 8.43
CA ALA A 157 -2.33 -1.06 8.33
C ALA A 157 -2.65 -1.63 6.93
N TYR A 158 -2.16 -0.97 5.88
CA TYR A 158 -2.36 -1.43 4.52
C TYR A 158 -1.63 -2.74 4.22
N ILE A 159 -0.32 -2.81 4.49
CA ILE A 159 0.47 -3.99 4.14
C ILE A 159 -0.01 -5.21 4.95
N PHE A 160 -0.39 -5.00 6.20
CA PHE A 160 -0.99 -6.06 7.03
C PHE A 160 -2.34 -6.53 6.48
N GLY A 161 -3.22 -5.60 6.08
CA GLY A 161 -4.51 -5.95 5.45
C GLY A 161 -4.32 -6.72 4.13
N PHE A 162 -3.39 -6.27 3.30
CA PHE A 162 -3.03 -6.97 2.06
C PHE A 162 -2.50 -8.38 2.32
N PHE A 163 -1.64 -8.54 3.32
CA PHE A 163 -1.12 -9.85 3.74
C PHE A 163 -2.24 -10.81 4.16
N LEU A 164 -3.15 -10.35 5.02
CA LEU A 164 -4.29 -11.16 5.46
C LEU A 164 -5.19 -11.53 4.28
N PHE A 165 -5.53 -10.58 3.41
CA PHE A 165 -6.33 -10.87 2.22
C PHE A 165 -5.68 -11.96 1.35
N SER A 166 -4.37 -11.85 1.12
CA SER A 166 -3.60 -12.82 0.32
C SER A 166 -3.64 -14.24 0.90
N LEU A 167 -3.62 -14.39 2.23
CA LEU A 167 -3.71 -15.71 2.89
C LEU A 167 -5.05 -16.42 2.70
N PHE A 168 -6.14 -15.67 2.56
CA PHE A 168 -7.49 -16.23 2.44
C PHE A 168 -7.97 -16.36 0.98
N TRP A 169 -7.26 -15.74 0.04
CA TRP A 169 -7.65 -15.66 -1.37
C TRP A 169 -6.89 -16.67 -2.27
N GLU A 170 -6.33 -17.75 -1.69
CA GLU A 170 -5.70 -18.89 -2.39
C GLU A 170 -6.51 -20.20 -2.36
#